data_AF-A0A919VLH7-F1
#
_entry.id   AF-A0A919VLH7-F1
#
_cell.length_a   1.000
_cell.length_b   1.000
_cell.length_c   1.000
_cell.angle_alpha   90.00
_cell.angle_beta   90.00
_cell.angle_gamma   90.00
#
_symmetry.space_group_name_H-M   'P 1'
#
loop_
_entity.id
_entity.type
_entity.pdbx_description
1 polymer ?
#
loop_
_entity_poly.entity_id
_entity_poly.type
_entity_poly.pdbx_seq_one_letter_code
_entity_poly.pdbx_strand_id
1 'polypeptide(L)'
;MDAAQPFPTRREIDVWITAVLAGTRTRDEADRWAAQWHRASAGGVEDEVAWWALDLLHGIDMPAGPDGTFIHDDDQVRQWLSEFRRRCGLTPLR
;
A
#
# COMPACT_ATOMS: atom_id res chain seq x y z
N MET A 1 3.01 10.06 25.64
CA MET A 1 3.00 10.59 24.27
C MET A 1 3.72 9.58 23.43
N ASP A 2 3.01 8.75 22.67
CA ASP A 2 3.66 7.97 21.62
C ASP A 2 4.31 8.95 20.65
N ALA A 3 5.60 8.76 20.37
CA ALA A 3 6.28 9.53 19.34
C ALA A 3 5.51 9.33 18.03
N ALA A 4 5.21 10.41 17.32
CA ALA A 4 4.61 10.32 15.99
C ALA A 4 5.52 9.41 15.14
N GLN A 5 4.97 8.32 14.62
CA GLN A 5 5.75 7.43 13.77
C GLN A 5 6.20 8.21 12.52
N PRO A 6 7.46 8.07 12.09
CA PRO A 6 7.92 8.66 10.85
C PRO A 6 7.13 8.08 9.66
N PHE A 7 6.95 8.88 8.60
CA PHE A 7 6.31 8.44 7.37
C PHE A 7 6.95 7.13 6.84
N PRO A 8 6.17 6.17 6.32
CA PRO A 8 6.65 4.83 6.07
C PRO A 8 7.65 4.83 4.92
N THR A 9 8.67 3.99 5.05
CA THR A 9 9.66 3.81 4.00
C THR A 9 9.07 3.02 2.83
N ARG A 10 9.65 3.21 1.64
CA ARG A 10 9.30 2.40 0.45
C ARG A 10 9.43 0.90 0.71
N ARG A 11 10.40 0.48 1.53
CA ARG A 11 10.60 -0.92 1.92
C ARG A 11 9.44 -1.45 2.77
N GLU A 12 8.94 -0.65 3.71
CA GLU A 12 7.79 -1.04 4.52
C GLU A 12 6.55 -1.21 3.65
N ILE A 13 6.31 -0.27 2.73
CA ILE A 13 5.20 -0.37 1.76
C ILE A 13 5.33 -1.64 0.89
N ASP A 14 6.53 -1.96 0.38
CA ASP A 14 6.77 -3.19 -0.40
C ASP A 14 6.39 -4.46 0.39
N VAL A 15 6.77 -4.50 1.67
CA VAL A 15 6.44 -5.60 2.59
C VAL A 15 4.94 -5.71 2.81
N TRP A 16 4.22 -4.59 2.94
CA TRP A 16 2.77 -4.59 3.11
C TRP A 16 2.05 -5.14 1.87
N ILE A 17 2.38 -4.65 0.67
CA ILE A 17 1.77 -5.14 -0.57
C ILE A 17 2.09 -6.63 -0.78
N THR A 18 3.35 -7.03 -0.53
CA THR A 18 3.77 -8.44 -0.63
C THR A 18 3.02 -9.33 0.38
N ALA A 19 2.81 -8.86 1.61
CA ALA A 19 2.13 -9.62 2.65
C ALA A 19 0.65 -9.87 2.33
N VAL A 20 -0.03 -8.89 1.70
CA VAL A 20 -1.39 -9.04 1.18
C VAL A 20 -1.44 -10.12 0.10
N LEU A 21 -0.55 -10.05 -0.90
CA LEU A 21 -0.49 -11.05 -1.98
C LEU A 21 -0.14 -12.46 -1.49
N ALA A 22 0.62 -12.56 -0.40
CA ALA A 22 0.95 -13.83 0.24
C ALA A 22 -0.15 -14.36 1.18
N GLY A 23 -1.22 -13.59 1.42
CA GLY A 23 -2.28 -13.93 2.37
C GLY A 23 -1.85 -13.91 3.84
N THR A 24 -0.64 -13.41 4.13
CA THR A 24 -0.11 -13.28 5.51
C THR A 24 -0.63 -12.05 6.24
N ARG A 25 -1.26 -11.13 5.50
CA ARG A 25 -2.05 -10.00 6.01
C ARG A 25 -3.33 -9.87 5.19
N THR A 26 -4.38 -9.38 5.83
CA THR A 26 -5.64 -9.11 5.15
C THR A 26 -5.59 -7.77 4.42
N ARG A 27 -6.50 -7.59 3.45
CA ARG A 27 -6.68 -6.31 2.75
C ARG A 27 -7.17 -5.20 3.69
N ASP A 28 -8.05 -5.53 4.63
CA ASP A 28 -8.56 -4.59 5.64
C ASP A 28 -7.44 -4.15 6.61
N GLU A 29 -6.52 -5.04 6.99
CA GLU A 29 -5.33 -4.64 7.76
C GLU A 29 -4.46 -3.65 6.99
N ALA A 30 -4.29 -3.86 5.68
CA ALA A 30 -3.50 -2.99 4.83
C ALA A 30 -4.17 -1.63 4.59
N ASP A 31 -5.51 -1.59 4.40
CA ASP A 31 -6.28 -0.35 4.29
C ASP A 31 -6.10 0.52 5.54
N ARG A 32 -6.35 -0.05 6.73
CA ARG A 32 -6.26 0.70 7.98
C ARG A 32 -4.85 1.22 8.22
N TRP A 33 -3.84 0.40 7.89
CA TRP A 33 -2.45 0.81 7.97
C TRP A 33 -2.14 1.97 7.02
N ALA A 34 -2.64 1.94 5.77
CA ALA A 34 -2.45 3.04 4.84
C ALA A 34 -3.18 4.32 5.29
N ALA A 35 -4.43 4.18 5.76
CA ALA A 35 -5.29 5.28 6.19
C ALA A 35 -4.69 6.12 7.33
N GLN A 36 -3.83 5.54 8.18
CA GLN A 36 -3.19 6.27 9.28
C GLN A 36 -2.28 7.39 8.78
N TRP A 37 -1.65 7.20 7.60
CA TRP A 37 -0.67 8.15 7.05
C TRP A 37 -1.34 9.35 6.38
N HIS A 38 -2.55 9.19 5.84
CA HIS A 38 -3.35 10.30 5.33
C HIS A 38 -3.79 11.29 6.42
N ARG A 39 -3.97 10.80 7.65
CA ARG A 39 -4.33 11.62 8.80
C ARG A 39 -3.12 12.35 9.40
N ALA A 40 -1.90 11.83 9.17
CA ALA A 40 -0.66 12.31 9.78
C ALA A 40 0.12 13.31 8.92
N SER A 41 -0.14 13.41 7.61
CA SER A 41 0.68 14.16 6.63
C SER A 41 0.40 15.67 6.55
N ALA A 42 0.05 16.33 7.66
CA ALA A 42 -0.27 17.76 7.71
C ALA A 42 0.86 18.71 7.23
N GLY A 43 2.09 18.21 7.01
CA GLY A 43 3.27 18.96 6.57
C GLY A 43 3.65 18.81 5.09
N GLY A 44 2.85 18.11 4.27
CA GLY A 44 3.19 17.79 2.88
C GLY A 44 3.97 16.48 2.75
N VAL A 45 3.96 15.91 1.55
CA VAL A 45 4.52 14.57 1.29
C VAL A 45 5.84 14.70 0.53
N GLU A 46 6.94 14.28 1.15
CA GLU A 46 8.28 14.34 0.55
C GLU A 46 8.55 13.19 -0.43
N ASP A 47 7.94 12.01 -0.21
CA ASP A 47 8.11 10.84 -1.07
C ASP A 47 6.82 10.53 -1.84
N GLU A 48 6.71 11.11 -3.04
CA GLU A 48 5.55 10.93 -3.93
C GLU A 48 5.31 9.46 -4.33
N VAL A 49 6.36 8.63 -4.41
CA VAL A 49 6.23 7.20 -4.76
C VAL A 49 5.61 6.43 -3.60
N ALA A 50 6.06 6.74 -2.37
CA ALA A 50 5.47 6.17 -1.17
C ALA A 50 4.01 6.62 -1.00
N TRP A 51 3.72 7.90 -1.21
CA TRP A 51 2.34 8.41 -1.17
C TRP A 51 1.42 7.74 -2.17
N TRP A 52 1.85 7.64 -3.44
CA TRP A 52 1.08 6.96 -4.48
C TRP A 52 0.74 5.51 -4.12
N ALA A 53 1.65 4.79 -3.46
CA ALA A 53 1.39 3.43 -3.05
C ALA A 53 0.47 3.34 -1.82
N LEU A 54 0.54 4.30 -0.90
CA LEU A 54 -0.41 4.42 0.21
C LEU A 54 -1.83 4.71 -0.30
N ASP A 55 -1.96 5.57 -1.32
CA ASP A 55 -3.26 5.85 -1.98
C ASP A 55 -3.87 4.56 -2.58
N LEU A 56 -3.05 3.64 -3.09
CA LEU A 56 -3.54 2.35 -3.63
C LEU A 56 -3.92 1.35 -2.54
N LEU A 57 -3.19 1.34 -1.42
CA LEU A 57 -3.50 0.47 -0.29
C LEU A 57 -4.73 0.96 0.47
N HIS A 58 -4.97 2.27 0.50
CA HIS A 58 -6.19 2.83 1.06
C HIS A 58 -7.38 2.50 0.15
N GLY A 59 -8.32 1.69 0.65
CA GLY A 59 -9.46 1.15 -0.09
C GLY A 59 -9.21 -0.18 -0.81
N ILE A 60 -8.07 -0.84 -0.56
CA ILE A 60 -7.76 -2.16 -1.15
C ILE A 60 -8.75 -3.27 -0.76
N ASP A 61 -9.49 -3.08 0.34
CA ASP A 61 -10.52 -3.96 0.87
C ASP A 61 -11.93 -3.62 0.38
N MET A 62 -12.07 -2.64 -0.52
CA MET A 62 -13.38 -2.19 -0.99
C MET A 62 -14.09 -3.28 -1.82
N PRO A 63 -15.31 -3.70 -1.43
CA PRO A 63 -16.05 -4.73 -2.15
C PRO A 63 -16.57 -4.20 -3.49
N ALA A 64 -16.46 -5.02 -4.55
CA ALA A 64 -17.02 -4.75 -5.87
C ALA A 64 -18.54 -4.98 -5.91
N GLY A 65 -19.06 -5.78 -4.99
CA GLY A 65 -20.46 -6.14 -4.94
C GLY A 65 -20.82 -7.07 -3.76
N PRO A 66 -22.05 -7.60 -3.73
CA PRO A 66 -22.55 -8.45 -2.65
C PRO A 66 -21.94 -9.86 -2.63
N ASP A 67 -21.16 -10.23 -3.65
CA ASP A 67 -20.49 -11.53 -3.76
C ASP A 67 -19.19 -11.62 -2.94
N GLY A 68 -18.79 -10.53 -2.29
CA GLY A 68 -17.58 -10.47 -1.48
C GLY A 68 -16.29 -10.37 -2.30
N THR A 69 -16.38 -10.12 -3.61
CA THR A 69 -15.21 -9.81 -4.43
C THR A 69 -14.73 -8.39 -4.16
N PHE A 70 -13.44 -8.12 -4.37
CA PHE A 70 -12.85 -6.79 -4.24
C PHE A 70 -12.88 -6.06 -5.58
N ILE A 71 -12.97 -4.73 -5.56
CA ILE A 71 -12.83 -3.89 -6.77
C ILE A 71 -11.49 -4.12 -7.44
N HIS A 72 -10.46 -4.42 -6.63
CA HIS A 72 -9.11 -4.70 -7.09
C HIS A 72 -8.79 -6.18 -6.83
N ASP A 73 -8.69 -6.99 -7.89
CA ASP A 73 -8.29 -8.39 -7.74
C ASP A 73 -6.78 -8.54 -7.45
N ASP A 74 -6.33 -9.77 -7.20
CA ASP A 74 -4.93 -10.04 -6.87
C ASP A 74 -3.97 -9.75 -8.05
N ASP A 75 -4.45 -9.86 -9.30
CA ASP A 75 -3.63 -9.54 -10.47
C ASP A 75 -3.40 -8.04 -10.57
N GLN A 76 -4.40 -7.23 -10.25
CA GLN A 76 -4.26 -5.78 -10.16
C GLN A 76 -3.30 -5.40 -9.02
N VAL A 77 -3.37 -6.05 -7.85
CA VAL A 77 -2.41 -5.81 -6.76
C VAL A 77 -0.98 -6.22 -7.16
N ARG A 78 -0.78 -7.29 -7.94
CA ARG A 78 0.54 -7.66 -8.50
C ARG A 78 1.08 -6.61 -9.48
N GLN A 79 0.20 -6.03 -10.30
CA GLN A 79 0.58 -4.95 -11.21
C GLN A 79 1.03 -3.71 -10.43
N TRP A 80 0.32 -3.35 -9.36
CA TRP A 80 0.71 -2.26 -8.47
C TRP A 80 2.06 -2.49 -7.81
N LEU A 81 2.32 -3.70 -7.30
CA LEU A 81 3.62 -4.04 -6.72
C LEU A 81 4.76 -3.90 -7.73
N SER A 82 4.52 -4.36 -8.97
CA SER A 82 5.51 -4.27 -10.05
C SER A 82 5.78 -2.82 -10.45
N GLU A 83 4.72 -2.01 -10.56
CA GLU A 83 4.79 -0.57 -10.80
C GLU A 83 5.54 0.16 -9.67
N PHE A 84 5.21 -0.16 -8.41
CA PHE A 84 5.82 0.42 -7.23
C PHE A 84 7.32 0.18 -7.21
N ARG A 85 7.76 -1.08 -7.39
CA ARG A 85 9.18 -1.44 -7.44
C ARG A 85 9.91 -0.71 -8.57
N ARG A 86 9.28 -0.59 -9.74
CA ARG A 86 9.85 0.17 -10.86
C ARG A 86 10.03 1.66 -10.51
N ARG A 87 9.02 2.30 -9.90
CA ARG A 87 9.10 3.70 -9.43
C ARG A 87 10.13 3.90 -8.31
N CYS A 88 10.38 2.88 -7.50
CA CYS A 88 11.42 2.90 -6.47
C CYS A 88 12.84 2.86 -7.05
N GLY A 89 13.01 2.60 -8.36
CA GLY A 89 14.33 2.32 -8.95
C GLY A 89 14.85 0.92 -8.64
N LEU A 90 14.01 0.04 -8.08
CA LEU A 90 14.31 -1.38 -7.92
C LEU A 90 14.20 -2.02 -9.31
N THR A 91 15.26 -1.88 -10.09
CA THR A 91 15.37 -2.55 -11.39
C THR A 91 15.31 -4.06 -11.14
N PRO A 92 14.52 -4.84 -11.88
CA PRO A 92 14.61 -6.29 -11.81
C PRO A 92 16.04 -6.71 -12.16
N LEU A 93 16.70 -7.50 -11.31
CA LEU A 93 17.86 -8.25 -11.73
C LEU A 93 17.42 -9.11 -12.92
N ARG A 94 18.06 -8.87 -14.08
CA ARG A 94 17.89 -9.69 -15.28
C ARG A 94 18.36 -11.12 -15.05
#